data_AF-A0A7C4ZTV4-F1
#
_entry.id   AF-A0A7C4ZTV4-F1
#
_cell.length_a   1.000
_cell.length_b   1.000
_cell.length_c   1.000
_cell.angle_alpha   90.00
_cell.angle_beta   90.00
_cell.angle_gamma   90.00
#
_symmetry.space_group_name_H-M   'P 1'
#
loop_
_entity.id
_entity.type
_entity.pdbx_description
1 polymer ?
#
loop_
_entity_poly.entity_id
_entity_poly.type
_entity_poly.pdbx_seq_one_letter_code
_entity_poly.pdbx_strand_id
1 'polypeptide(L)'
;MKKINNVLCILFIFCCSLYAFINPNFTPVDMTRQSDLILELEFKGITDDGKVIASIKKVLKGKSDKKELIMDIANSVFEDQVRSFIKRINEGQKQAIIFIGMFRVEGISAEGSMDSAIGFLHFGDQYAQWQWVSFK
;
A
#
# COMPACT_ATOMS: atom_id res chain seq x y z
N MET A 1 24.05 -15.94 53.30
CA MET A 1 22.84 -16.16 52.47
C MET A 1 22.88 -15.22 51.27
N LYS A 2 22.64 -15.76 50.07
CA LYS A 2 22.93 -15.13 48.75
C LYS A 2 21.96 -13.98 48.42
N LYS A 3 22.52 -12.90 47.89
CA LYS A 3 21.82 -11.79 47.21
C LYS A 3 21.25 -12.29 45.88
N ILE A 4 19.97 -12.08 45.60
CA ILE A 4 19.36 -12.29 44.28
C ILE A 4 18.52 -11.06 43.91
N ASN A 5 19.17 -10.19 43.14
CA ASN A 5 18.70 -9.26 42.12
C ASN A 5 17.18 -9.13 41.89
N ASN A 6 16.58 -8.07 42.44
CA ASN A 6 15.20 -7.63 42.19
C ASN A 6 15.01 -6.77 40.92
N VAL A 7 16.02 -6.66 40.06
CA VAL A 7 16.00 -5.72 38.91
C VAL A 7 15.49 -6.37 37.61
N LEU A 8 15.33 -7.70 37.57
CA LEU A 8 15.03 -8.41 36.32
C LEU A 8 13.54 -8.43 35.93
N CYS A 9 12.61 -8.15 36.85
CA CYS A 9 11.17 -8.29 36.56
C CYS A 9 10.51 -7.05 35.93
N ILE A 10 11.17 -5.89 35.92
CA ILE A 10 10.56 -4.64 35.39
C ILE A 10 10.75 -4.51 33.87
N LEU A 11 11.69 -5.25 33.27
CA LEU A 11 12.00 -5.12 31.83
C LEU A 11 11.05 -5.89 30.90
N PHE A 12 10.16 -6.75 31.42
CA PHE A 12 9.29 -7.60 30.59
C PHE A 12 7.93 -6.98 30.22
N ILE A 13 7.58 -5.79 30.73
CA ILE A 13 6.24 -5.20 30.55
C ILE A 13 6.15 -4.25 29.33
N PHE A 14 7.27 -3.92 28.68
CA PHE A 14 7.28 -2.94 27.57
C PHE A 14 7.16 -3.52 26.15
N CYS A 15 6.89 -4.81 25.96
CA CYS A 15 6.85 -5.43 24.62
C CYS A 15 5.46 -5.54 23.96
N CYS A 16 4.36 -5.14 24.60
CA CYS A 16 3.01 -5.45 24.08
C CYS A 16 2.24 -4.29 23.42
N SER A 17 2.84 -3.12 23.20
CA SER A 17 2.14 -1.94 22.65
C SER A 17 2.65 -1.47 21.29
N LEU A 18 3.17 -2.39 20.47
CA LEU A 18 3.19 -2.21 19.01
C LEU A 18 1.95 -2.90 18.41
N TYR A 19 0.76 -2.45 18.85
CA TYR A 19 -0.39 -2.43 17.96
C TYR A 19 -0.06 -1.40 16.88
N ALA A 20 0.74 -1.83 15.91
CA ALA A 20 0.88 -1.13 14.67
C ALA A 20 -0.53 -0.82 14.16
N PHE A 21 -0.68 0.36 13.58
CA PHE A 21 -1.84 0.96 12.93
C PHE A 21 -2.45 0.11 11.78
N ILE A 22 -2.39 -1.22 11.87
CA ILE A 22 -3.03 -2.16 10.97
C ILE A 22 -4.48 -2.21 11.41
N ASN A 23 -5.38 -1.63 10.61
CA ASN A 23 -6.80 -1.91 10.73
C ASN A 23 -6.98 -3.44 10.73
N PRO A 24 -7.43 -4.06 11.84
CA PRO A 24 -7.50 -5.52 11.95
C PRO A 24 -8.49 -6.13 10.95
N ASN A 25 -9.37 -5.32 10.37
CA ASN A 25 -10.33 -5.73 9.34
C ASN A 25 -9.75 -5.66 7.91
N PHE A 26 -8.49 -5.24 7.73
CA PHE A 26 -7.87 -5.08 6.42
C PHE A 26 -6.53 -5.83 6.35
N THR A 27 -6.60 -7.13 6.05
CA THR A 27 -5.40 -7.96 5.87
C THR A 27 -5.00 -8.04 4.39
N PRO A 28 -3.70 -8.21 4.06
CA PRO A 28 -3.25 -8.46 2.69
C PRO A 28 -3.91 -9.70 2.03
N VAL A 29 -4.37 -10.66 2.84
CA VAL A 29 -5.14 -11.83 2.39
C VAL A 29 -6.50 -11.41 1.85
N ASP A 30 -7.18 -10.51 2.56
CA ASP A 30 -8.48 -9.98 2.12
C ASP A 30 -8.36 -9.18 0.83
N MET A 31 -7.30 -8.38 0.69
CA MET A 31 -7.03 -7.64 -0.54
C MET A 31 -6.85 -8.57 -1.73
N THR A 32 -6.02 -9.60 -1.59
CA THR A 32 -5.78 -10.57 -2.66
C THR A 32 -7.06 -11.30 -3.04
N ARG A 33 -7.90 -11.62 -2.05
CA ARG A 33 -9.20 -12.27 -2.26
C ARG A 33 -10.18 -11.35 -3.01
N GLN A 34 -10.31 -10.09 -2.59
CA GLN A 34 -11.28 -9.11 -3.12
C GLN A 34 -10.84 -8.46 -4.44
N SER A 35 -9.56 -8.53 -4.82
CA SER A 35 -9.09 -7.98 -6.09
C SER A 35 -9.57 -8.81 -7.27
N ASP A 36 -10.12 -8.17 -8.31
CA ASP A 36 -10.41 -8.83 -9.58
C ASP A 36 -9.15 -8.94 -10.46
N LEU A 37 -8.23 -8.00 -10.29
CA LEU A 37 -6.98 -7.89 -11.04
C LEU A 37 -5.82 -7.52 -10.11
N ILE A 38 -4.72 -8.25 -10.22
CA ILE A 38 -3.47 -7.96 -9.50
C ILE A 38 -2.34 -7.93 -10.53
N LEU A 39 -1.58 -6.85 -10.55
CA LEU A 39 -0.49 -6.65 -11.51
C LEU A 39 0.81 -6.33 -10.80
N GLU A 40 1.91 -6.84 -11.33
CA GLU A 40 3.26 -6.39 -11.03
C GLU A 40 3.66 -5.32 -12.04
N LEU A 41 4.05 -4.15 -11.53
CA LEU A 41 4.37 -2.96 -12.30
C LEU A 41 5.85 -2.62 -12.22
N GLU A 42 6.38 -2.05 -13.30
CA GLU A 42 7.68 -1.38 -13.34
C GLU A 42 7.49 0.08 -13.73
N PHE A 43 7.86 1.01 -12.84
CA PHE A 43 7.78 2.45 -13.10
C PHE A 43 8.76 2.86 -14.19
N LYS A 44 8.26 3.64 -15.15
CA LYS A 44 9.04 4.21 -16.26
C LYS A 44 9.38 5.67 -16.04
N GLY A 45 8.51 6.39 -15.35
CA GLY A 45 8.73 7.80 -15.03
C GLY A 45 7.43 8.49 -14.66
N ILE A 46 7.51 9.82 -14.59
CA ILE A 46 6.41 10.72 -14.31
C ILE A 46 6.33 11.69 -15.49
N THR A 47 5.13 11.90 -16.01
CA THR A 47 4.87 12.87 -17.07
C THR A 47 4.91 14.31 -16.55
N ASP A 48 4.99 15.28 -17.46
CA ASP A 48 4.99 16.71 -17.10
C ASP A 48 3.69 17.14 -16.39
N ASP A 49 2.58 16.44 -16.64
CA ASP A 49 1.29 16.65 -15.95
C ASP A 49 1.16 15.83 -14.64
N GLY A 50 2.23 15.23 -14.15
CA GLY A 50 2.29 14.57 -12.84
C GLY A 50 1.72 13.16 -12.79
N LYS A 51 1.47 12.51 -13.94
CA LYS A 51 0.97 11.13 -14.02
C LYS A 51 2.13 10.14 -13.99
N VAL A 52 1.93 9.01 -13.33
CA VAL A 52 2.93 7.95 -13.25
C VAL A 52 2.73 6.95 -14.39
N ILE A 53 3.78 6.74 -15.18
CA ILE A 53 3.81 5.72 -16.23
C ILE A 53 4.44 4.44 -15.67
N ALA A 54 3.75 3.31 -15.82
CA ALA A 54 4.26 2.01 -15.38
C ALA A 54 3.96 0.91 -16.40
N SER A 55 4.98 0.10 -16.74
CA SER A 55 4.78 -1.09 -17.56
C SER A 55 4.29 -2.26 -16.72
N ILE A 56 3.37 -3.05 -17.26
CA ILE A 56 2.89 -4.28 -16.65
C ILE A 56 3.92 -5.37 -16.94
N LYS A 57 4.63 -5.83 -15.89
CA LYS A 57 5.62 -6.91 -16.00
C LYS A 57 4.95 -8.27 -15.92
N LYS A 58 3.93 -8.38 -15.07
CA LYS A 58 3.23 -9.64 -14.82
C LYS A 58 1.80 -9.40 -14.38
N VAL A 59 0.89 -10.26 -14.84
CA VAL A 59 -0.46 -10.37 -14.29
C VAL A 59 -0.42 -11.48 -13.24
N LEU A 60 -0.66 -11.13 -11.97
CA LEU A 60 -0.65 -12.06 -10.84
C LEU A 60 -2.05 -12.67 -10.60
N LYS A 61 -3.12 -11.94 -10.91
CA LYS A 61 -4.52 -12.39 -10.86
C LYS A 61 -5.35 -11.66 -11.91
N GLY A 62 -6.37 -12.33 -12.45
CA GLY A 62 -7.26 -11.75 -13.46
C GLY A 62 -6.69 -11.83 -14.88
N LYS A 63 -7.15 -10.94 -15.76
CA LYS A 63 -6.69 -10.83 -17.16
C LYS A 63 -6.51 -9.36 -17.53
N SER A 64 -5.47 -9.05 -18.29
CA SER A 64 -5.23 -7.73 -18.86
C SER A 64 -4.44 -7.87 -20.15
N ASP A 65 -4.93 -7.25 -21.22
CA ASP A 65 -4.22 -7.16 -22.50
C ASP A 65 -3.34 -5.89 -22.57
N LYS A 66 -3.41 -5.04 -21.54
CA LYS A 66 -2.60 -3.83 -21.44
C LYS A 66 -1.16 -4.20 -21.11
N LYS A 67 -0.22 -3.46 -21.72
CA LYS A 67 1.22 -3.54 -21.43
C LYS A 67 1.71 -2.41 -20.53
N GLU A 68 0.91 -1.36 -20.38
CA GLU A 68 1.25 -0.15 -19.65
C GLU A 68 0.01 0.42 -18.95
N LEU A 69 0.25 1.09 -17.83
CA LEU A 69 -0.70 1.88 -17.07
C LEU A 69 -0.18 3.30 -16.92
N ILE A 70 -1.09 4.25 -17.07
CA ILE A 70 -0.88 5.65 -16.72
C ILE A 70 -1.78 5.91 -15.53
N MET A 71 -1.19 6.26 -14.39
CA MET A 71 -1.91 6.49 -13.14
C MET A 71 -1.91 7.98 -12.83
N ASP A 72 -3.10 8.55 -12.75
CA ASP A 72 -3.29 9.90 -12.22
C ASP A 72 -3.39 9.83 -10.70
N ILE A 73 -2.28 10.10 -10.04
CA ILE A 73 -2.18 10.10 -8.58
C ILE A 73 -2.52 11.46 -7.97
N ALA A 74 -2.71 12.50 -8.78
CA ALA A 74 -3.03 13.85 -8.28
C ALA A 74 -4.43 13.93 -7.66
N ASN A 75 -5.34 13.05 -8.07
CA ASN A 75 -6.70 12.96 -7.53
C ASN A 75 -6.82 12.01 -6.32
N SER A 76 -5.70 11.59 -5.72
CA SER A 76 -5.74 10.75 -4.52
C SER A 76 -6.14 11.57 -3.28
N VAL A 77 -6.88 10.94 -2.38
CA VAL A 77 -7.44 11.56 -1.15
C VAL A 77 -6.34 11.97 -0.15
N PHE A 78 -5.12 11.47 -0.30
CA PHE A 78 -4.04 11.65 0.67
C PHE A 78 -2.80 12.29 0.01
N GLU A 79 -2.76 13.62 -0.08
CA GLU A 79 -1.67 14.39 -0.70
C GLU A 79 -0.27 14.01 -0.18
N ASP A 80 -0.13 13.74 1.12
CA ASP A 80 1.16 13.37 1.70
C ASP A 80 1.63 11.98 1.26
N GLN A 81 0.71 11.05 1.01
CA GLN A 81 1.04 9.73 0.45
C GLN A 81 1.50 9.88 -1.00
N VAL A 82 0.83 10.74 -1.77
CA VAL A 82 1.21 11.05 -3.16
C VAL A 82 2.60 11.67 -3.22
N ARG A 83 2.89 12.67 -2.39
CA ARG A 83 4.22 13.31 -2.31
C ARG A 83 5.30 12.29 -1.96
N SER A 84 5.05 11.45 -0.95
CA SER A 84 6.00 10.40 -0.54
C SER A 84 6.25 9.39 -1.67
N PHE A 85 5.19 8.97 -2.36
CA PHE A 85 5.26 8.04 -3.46
C PHE A 85 6.05 8.61 -4.66
N ILE A 86 5.77 9.84 -5.08
CA ILE A 86 6.51 10.54 -6.15
C ILE A 86 7.99 10.66 -5.79
N LYS A 87 8.29 11.11 -4.56
CA LYS A 87 9.66 11.22 -4.07
C LYS A 87 10.40 9.88 -4.20
N ARG A 88 9.75 8.77 -3.85
CA ARG A 88 10.35 7.43 -3.93
C ARG A 88 10.60 6.96 -5.36
N ILE A 89 9.69 7.24 -6.30
CA ILE A 89 9.94 6.98 -7.73
C ILE A 89 11.21 7.74 -8.17
N ASN A 90 11.32 9.01 -7.79
CA ASN A 90 12.49 9.84 -8.11
C ASN A 90 13.78 9.35 -7.42
N GLU A 91 13.68 8.75 -6.23
CA GLU A 91 14.79 8.10 -5.51
C GLU A 91 15.16 6.71 -6.06
N GLY A 92 14.46 6.24 -7.10
CA GLY A 92 14.80 5.00 -7.80
C GLY A 92 13.94 3.80 -7.44
N GLN A 93 12.80 3.98 -6.76
CA GLN A 93 11.80 2.92 -6.65
C GLN A 93 11.32 2.52 -8.05
N LYS A 94 11.56 1.27 -8.45
CA LYS A 94 11.24 0.79 -9.81
C LYS A 94 10.02 -0.10 -9.89
N GLN A 95 9.58 -0.73 -8.80
CA GLN A 95 8.59 -1.78 -8.85
C GLN A 95 7.46 -1.58 -7.84
N ALA A 96 6.28 -2.08 -8.18
CA ALA A 96 5.12 -2.10 -7.31
C ALA A 96 4.18 -3.25 -7.67
N ILE A 97 3.28 -3.58 -6.75
CA ILE A 97 2.14 -4.45 -7.00
C ILE A 97 0.89 -3.59 -6.89
N ILE A 98 -0.01 -3.69 -7.86
CA ILE A 98 -1.28 -2.98 -7.85
C ILE A 98 -2.41 -4.01 -7.72
N PHE A 99 -3.36 -3.70 -6.86
CA PHE A 99 -4.55 -4.48 -6.58
C PHE A 99 -5.76 -3.67 -7.03
N ILE A 100 -6.59 -4.22 -7.91
CA ILE A 100 -7.75 -3.54 -8.48
C ILE A 100 -8.96 -4.42 -8.23
N GLY A 101 -10.01 -3.84 -7.65
CA GLY A 101 -11.25 -4.55 -7.34
C GLY A 101 -12.24 -3.68 -6.58
N MET A 102 -13.29 -4.34 -6.09
CA MET A 102 -14.35 -3.73 -5.30
C MET A 102 -14.04 -3.96 -3.82
N PHE A 103 -13.53 -2.94 -3.14
CA PHE A 103 -13.09 -3.06 -1.75
C PHE A 103 -14.10 -2.40 -0.80
N ARG A 104 -14.44 -3.10 0.27
CA ARG A 104 -15.19 -2.52 1.40
C ARG A 104 -14.20 -1.87 2.35
N VAL A 105 -14.08 -0.54 2.30
CA VAL A 105 -13.20 0.20 3.21
C VAL A 105 -14.04 0.87 4.28
N GLU A 106 -14.07 0.29 5.49
CA GLU A 106 -14.61 0.98 6.66
C GLU A 106 -13.70 2.17 7.02
N GLY A 107 -14.28 3.37 7.16
CA GLY A 107 -13.57 4.58 7.62
C GLY A 107 -13.06 5.53 6.52
N ILE A 108 -13.15 5.17 5.24
CA ILE A 108 -13.02 6.13 4.13
C ILE A 108 -14.44 6.55 3.73
N SER A 109 -15.06 7.36 4.58
CA SER A 109 -16.39 7.90 4.33
C SER A 109 -16.32 9.00 3.26
N ALA A 110 -16.39 8.61 1.99
CA ALA A 110 -17.13 9.45 1.05
C ALA A 110 -18.60 9.05 1.23
N GLU A 111 -19.39 9.93 1.84
CA GLU A 111 -20.84 9.74 1.98
C GLU A 111 -21.43 9.25 0.64
N GLY A 112 -21.97 8.03 0.63
CA GLY A 112 -22.81 7.51 -0.46
C GLY A 112 -22.20 6.55 -1.47
N SER A 113 -20.90 6.18 -1.42
CA SER A 113 -20.38 5.17 -2.37
C SER A 113 -20.44 3.75 -1.81
N MET A 114 -21.60 3.10 -1.96
CA MET A 114 -21.56 1.65 -2.16
C MET A 114 -20.76 1.38 -3.45
N ASP A 115 -19.85 0.42 -3.40
CA ASP A 115 -19.29 -0.24 -4.59
C ASP A 115 -18.62 0.70 -5.61
N SER A 116 -17.48 1.33 -5.23
CA SER A 116 -16.58 1.95 -6.21
C SER A 116 -15.34 1.09 -6.42
N ALA A 117 -14.92 0.92 -7.68
CA ALA A 117 -13.66 0.27 -7.99
C ALA A 117 -12.54 1.14 -7.40
N ILE A 118 -11.79 0.58 -6.45
CA ILE A 118 -10.65 1.23 -5.84
C ILE A 118 -9.44 0.44 -6.25
N GLY A 119 -8.37 1.13 -6.61
CA GLY A 119 -7.08 0.51 -6.78
C GLY A 119 -6.18 0.80 -5.57
N PHE A 120 -5.49 -0.22 -5.08
CA PHE A 120 -4.47 -0.09 -4.05
C PHE A 120 -3.11 -0.39 -4.66
N LEU A 121 -2.22 0.60 -4.62
CA LEU A 121 -0.84 0.43 -5.03
C LEU A 121 0.02 0.11 -3.82
N HIS A 122 0.82 -0.94 -3.94
CA HIS A 122 1.73 -1.44 -2.95
C HIS A 122 3.17 -1.35 -3.45
N PHE A 123 4.04 -0.71 -2.70
CA PHE A 123 5.47 -0.67 -2.99
C PHE A 123 6.27 -0.94 -1.72
N GLY A 124 7.32 -1.74 -1.85
CA GLY A 124 8.24 -2.04 -0.75
C GLY A 124 9.24 -0.91 -0.56
N ASP A 125 9.79 -0.82 0.65
CA ASP A 125 10.95 0.01 0.95
C ASP A 125 12.11 -0.85 1.47
N GLN A 126 13.31 -0.26 1.50
CA GLN A 126 14.54 -0.91 2.00
C GLN A 126 14.49 -1.28 3.50
N TYR A 127 13.46 -0.86 4.22
CA TYR A 127 13.18 -1.13 5.63
C TYR A 127 11.92 -2.02 5.83
N ALA A 128 11.42 -2.64 4.75
CA ALA A 128 10.19 -3.45 4.74
C ALA A 128 8.93 -2.74 5.28
N GLN A 129 8.87 -1.41 5.18
CA GLN A 129 7.67 -0.64 5.53
C GLN A 129 6.75 -0.55 4.32
N TRP A 130 5.63 -1.26 4.41
CA TRP A 130 4.61 -1.35 3.38
C TRP A 130 3.75 -0.08 3.35
N GLN A 131 3.61 0.53 2.17
CA GLN A 131 2.78 1.72 1.98
C GLN A 131 1.73 1.47 0.90
N TRP A 132 0.55 2.05 1.11
CA TRP A 132 -0.62 1.91 0.25
C TRP A 132 -1.01 3.28 -0.31
N VAL A 133 -1.30 3.34 -1.60
CA VAL A 133 -1.92 4.52 -2.23
C VAL A 133 -3.24 4.09 -2.86
N SER A 134 -4.33 4.76 -2.50
CA SER A 134 -5.64 4.57 -3.12
C SER A 134 -5.87 5.54 -4.28
N PHE A 135 -6.41 5.03 -5.37
CA PHE A 135 -6.85 5.83 -6.52
C PHE A 135 -8.24 5.36 -6.97
N LYS A 136 -9.03 6.29 -7.52
CA LYS A 136 -10.34 6.06 -8.14
C LYS A 136 -10.21 6.04 -9.65
#